data_AF-A0A961LG10-F1
#
_entry.id   AF-A0A961LG10-F1
#
_cell.length_a   1.000
_cell.length_b   1.000
_cell.length_c   1.000
_cell.angle_alpha   90.00
_cell.angle_beta   90.00
_cell.angle_gamma   90.00
#
_symmetry.space_group_name_H-M   'P 1'
#
loop_
_entity.id
_entity.type
_entity.pdbx_description
1 polymer ?
#
loop_
_entity_poly.entity_id
_entity_poly.type
_entity_poly.pdbx_seq_one_letter_code
_entity_poly.pdbx_strand_id
1 'polypeptide(L)'
;MTDTEQLQTDTAGSDTVPPATRALLRLVYIMGIVLVLLLFVLVGGIIWKATQRSGPKPAEGPARFSLGLAEGDNVTQVVIDGDRMAVTTSRAIFIVDLRKQQVVSQIDFKSQ
;
A
#
# COMPACT_ATOMS: atom_id res chain seq x y z
N MET A 1 -14.13 -68.85 -48.82
CA MET A 1 -12.68 -68.66 -48.97
C MET A 1 -12.52 -67.36 -49.75
N THR A 2 -12.35 -66.20 -49.09
CA THR A 2 -11.04 -65.63 -48.65
C THR A 2 -10.09 -65.54 -49.85
N ASP A 3 -9.64 -64.36 -50.31
CA ASP A 3 -8.90 -63.37 -49.51
C ASP A 3 -9.13 -61.91 -49.89
N THR A 4 -9.11 -61.12 -48.84
CA THR A 4 -9.06 -59.67 -48.76
C THR A 4 -7.59 -59.30 -48.57
N GLU A 5 -6.88 -58.82 -49.59
CA GLU A 5 -5.60 -58.10 -49.40
C GLU A 5 -5.43 -57.08 -50.53
N GLN A 6 -5.71 -55.80 -50.26
CA GLN A 6 -4.78 -54.76 -49.82
C GLN A 6 -4.50 -53.81 -51.00
N LEU A 7 -5.21 -52.68 -51.04
CA LEU A 7 -4.69 -51.37 -50.60
C LEU A 7 -3.39 -50.96 -51.30
N GLN A 8 -3.53 -50.27 -52.44
CA GLN A 8 -2.72 -49.07 -52.67
C GLN A 8 -3.41 -48.13 -53.69
N THR A 9 -4.60 -47.65 -53.35
CA THR A 9 -4.96 -46.30 -53.75
C THR A 9 -4.08 -45.35 -52.95
N ASP A 10 -2.90 -45.06 -53.47
CA ASP A 10 -2.11 -43.90 -53.05
C ASP A 10 -2.87 -42.66 -53.53
N THR A 11 -3.98 -42.37 -52.85
CA THR A 11 -4.45 -41.00 -52.70
C THR A 11 -3.35 -40.33 -51.90
N ALA A 12 -2.31 -39.87 -52.61
CA ALA A 12 -1.31 -38.99 -52.06
C ALA A 12 -2.07 -37.75 -51.58
N GLY A 13 -2.36 -37.77 -50.29
CA GLY A 13 -3.18 -36.81 -49.60
C GLY A 13 -2.68 -35.41 -49.91
N SER A 14 -3.64 -34.54 -50.16
CA SER A 14 -3.51 -33.10 -50.13
C SER A 14 -3.17 -32.60 -48.71
N ASP A 15 -2.08 -33.09 -48.11
CA ASP A 15 -1.57 -32.71 -46.79
C ASP A 15 -0.52 -31.60 -46.87
N THR A 16 -0.42 -30.92 -48.01
CA THR A 16 0.44 -29.74 -48.16
C THR A 16 -0.36 -28.49 -47.85
N VAL A 17 -0.69 -28.27 -46.57
CA VAL A 17 -1.13 -26.96 -46.07
C VAL A 17 -0.15 -25.90 -46.61
N PRO A 18 -0.60 -24.92 -47.42
CA PRO A 18 0.28 -23.95 -48.05
C PRO A 18 1.13 -23.22 -47.01
N PRO A 19 2.41 -22.90 -47.31
CA PRO A 19 3.33 -22.31 -46.33
C PRO A 19 2.81 -20.97 -45.76
N ALA A 20 2.08 -20.20 -46.56
CA ALA A 20 1.41 -18.97 -46.14
C ALA A 20 0.33 -19.24 -45.06
N THR A 21 -0.44 -20.31 -45.21
CA THR A 21 -1.47 -20.72 -44.24
C THR A 21 -0.85 -21.21 -42.92
N ARG A 22 0.29 -21.89 -42.97
CA ARG A 22 1.05 -22.31 -41.77
C ARG A 22 1.62 -21.11 -40.99
N ALA A 23 2.11 -20.09 -41.70
CA ALA A 23 2.59 -18.85 -41.10
C ALA A 23 1.47 -18.09 -40.39
N LEU A 24 0.29 -18.00 -41.04
CA LEU A 24 -0.90 -17.38 -40.45
C LEU A 24 -1.38 -18.14 -39.21
N LEU A 25 -1.41 -19.47 -39.25
CA LEU A 25 -1.84 -20.29 -38.12
C LEU A 25 -0.88 -20.17 -36.91
N ARG A 26 0.44 -20.10 -37.16
CA ARG A 26 1.43 -19.79 -36.12
C ARG A 26 1.23 -18.41 -35.52
N LEU A 27 0.91 -17.40 -36.34
CA LEU A 27 0.67 -16.04 -35.85
C LEU A 27 -0.55 -15.97 -34.93
N VAL A 28 -1.67 -16.61 -35.32
CA VAL A 28 -2.88 -16.68 -34.49
C VAL A 28 -2.60 -17.44 -33.19
N TYR A 29 -1.86 -18.54 -33.25
CA TYR A 29 -1.47 -19.29 -32.07
C TYR A 29 -0.60 -18.47 -31.11
N ILE A 30 0.39 -17.75 -31.65
CA ILE A 30 1.25 -16.84 -30.86
C ILE A 30 0.40 -15.72 -30.25
N MET A 31 -0.49 -15.11 -31.03
CA MET A 31 -1.39 -14.07 -30.54
C MET A 31 -2.29 -14.59 -29.42
N GLY A 32 -2.80 -15.82 -29.56
CA GLY A 32 -3.57 -16.50 -28.51
C GLY A 32 -2.76 -16.72 -27.24
N ILE A 33 -1.52 -17.21 -27.35
CA ILE A 33 -0.63 -17.37 -26.18
C ILE A 33 -0.39 -16.03 -25.49
N VAL A 34 -0.10 -14.97 -26.25
CA VAL A 34 0.14 -13.63 -25.69
C VAL A 34 -1.09 -13.15 -24.92
N LEU A 35 -2.29 -13.37 -25.47
CA LEU A 35 -3.55 -12.98 -24.84
C LEU A 35 -3.78 -13.73 -23.53
N VAL A 36 -3.48 -15.04 -23.51
CA VAL A 36 -3.54 -15.87 -22.31
C VAL A 36 -2.52 -15.41 -21.26
N LEU A 37 -1.27 -15.15 -21.65
CA LEU A 37 -0.24 -14.66 -20.73
C LEU A 37 -0.61 -13.30 -20.12
N LEU A 38 -1.14 -12.37 -20.92
CA LEU A 38 -1.64 -11.09 -20.44
C LEU A 38 -2.77 -11.27 -19.42
N LEU A 39 -3.69 -12.21 -19.66
CA LEU A 39 -4.76 -12.51 -18.73
C LEU A 39 -4.20 -13.04 -17.39
N PHE A 40 -3.24 -13.96 -17.43
CA PHE A 40 -2.59 -14.47 -16.21
C PHE A 40 -1.86 -13.38 -15.43
N VAL A 41 -1.14 -12.49 -16.11
CA VAL A 41 -0.47 -11.34 -15.48
C VAL A 41 -1.48 -10.40 -14.85
N LEU A 42 -2.61 -10.13 -15.53
CA LEU A 42 -3.66 -9.27 -15.00
C LEU A 42 -4.30 -9.88 -13.75
N VAL A 43 -4.69 -11.15 -13.79
CA VAL A 43 -5.31 -11.85 -12.66
C VAL A 43 -4.33 -11.94 -11.49
N GLY A 44 -3.08 -12.36 -11.74
CA GLY A 44 -2.04 -12.42 -10.72
C GLY A 44 -1.73 -11.06 -10.12
N GLY A 45 -1.65 -10.01 -10.95
CA GLY A 45 -1.42 -8.64 -10.51
C GLY A 45 -2.55 -8.09 -9.65
N ILE A 46 -3.81 -8.41 -9.96
CA ILE A 46 -4.97 -8.02 -9.14
C ILE A 46 -4.93 -8.75 -7.79
N ILE A 47 -4.69 -10.07 -7.77
CA ILE A 47 -4.59 -10.85 -6.54
C ILE A 47 -3.44 -10.31 -5.66
N TRP A 48 -2.28 -10.08 -6.26
CA TRP A 48 -1.11 -9.54 -5.58
C TRP A 48 -1.40 -8.14 -5.00
N LYS A 49 -1.97 -7.24 -5.81
CA LYS A 49 -2.36 -5.90 -5.37
C LYS A 49 -3.45 -5.90 -4.30
N ALA A 50 -4.38 -6.85 -4.34
CA ALA A 50 -5.44 -6.99 -3.35
C ALA A 50 -4.94 -7.56 -2.01
N THR A 51 -3.92 -8.43 -2.07
CA THR A 51 -3.33 -9.07 -0.88
C THR A 51 -2.25 -8.20 -0.22
N GLN A 52 -1.62 -7.29 -0.95
CA GLN A 52 -0.72 -6.25 -0.41
C GLN A 52 -1.46 -5.01 0.10
N ARG A 53 -2.63 -5.19 0.74
CA ARG A 53 -3.19 -4.10 1.55
C ARG A 53 -2.12 -3.70 2.54
N SER A 54 -1.73 -2.43 2.44
CA SER A 54 -0.69 -1.78 3.24
C SER A 54 -0.75 -2.30 4.66
N GLY A 55 0.38 -2.82 5.16
CA GLY A 55 0.49 -3.30 6.53
C GLY A 55 -0.10 -2.27 7.50
N PRO A 56 -0.58 -2.71 8.69
CA PRO A 56 -1.24 -1.83 9.63
C PRO A 56 -0.45 -0.53 9.76
N LYS A 57 -1.08 0.59 9.36
CA LYS A 57 -0.48 1.92 9.48
C LYS A 57 0.03 2.00 10.92
N PRO A 58 1.34 2.23 11.16
CA PRO A 58 1.85 2.38 12.51
C PRO A 58 0.95 3.36 13.22
N ALA A 59 0.41 2.97 14.38
CA ALA A 59 -0.47 3.85 15.14
C ALA A 59 0.25 5.19 15.28
N GLU A 60 -0.38 6.27 14.81
CA GLU A 60 0.14 7.61 15.01
C GLU A 60 0.34 7.76 16.52
N GLY A 61 1.60 7.91 16.93
CA GLY A 61 1.94 8.04 18.34
C GLY A 61 1.18 9.21 18.98
N PRO A 62 1.08 9.26 20.31
CA PRO A 62 0.35 10.33 20.99
C PRO A 62 0.83 11.69 20.49
N ALA A 63 -0.11 12.55 20.12
CA ALA A 63 0.18 13.91 19.68
C ALA A 63 1.05 14.61 20.73
N ARG A 64 2.26 14.98 20.34
CA ARG A 64 3.22 15.63 21.23
C ARG A 64 2.98 17.13 21.19
N PHE A 65 2.49 17.68 22.29
CA PHE A 65 2.41 19.12 22.51
C PHE A 65 3.66 19.59 23.28
N SER A 66 4.35 20.60 22.75
CA SER A 66 5.50 21.21 23.41
C SER A 66 5.07 22.46 24.17
N LEU A 67 5.41 22.53 25.45
CA LEU A 67 5.19 23.70 26.31
C LEU A 67 6.15 24.86 26.01
N GLY A 68 7.21 24.63 25.22
CA GLY A 68 8.22 25.65 24.94
C GLY A 68 9.06 26.05 26.15
N LEU A 69 9.20 25.16 27.13
CA LEU A 69 10.02 25.39 28.32
C LEU A 69 11.47 25.64 27.93
N ALA A 70 12.14 26.58 28.60
CA ALA A 70 13.56 26.81 28.39
C ALA A 70 14.38 25.60 28.91
N GLU A 71 15.56 25.38 28.32
CA GLU A 71 16.45 24.34 28.82
C GLU A 71 16.80 24.58 30.30
N GLY A 72 16.62 23.52 31.12
CA GLY A 72 16.84 23.58 32.56
C GLY A 72 15.63 24.05 33.38
N ASP A 73 14.50 24.43 32.77
CA ASP A 73 13.27 24.66 33.52
C ASP A 73 12.73 23.34 34.05
N ASN A 74 12.56 23.28 35.37
CA ASN A 74 12.04 22.10 36.04
C ASN A 74 10.54 22.29 36.31
N VAL A 75 9.75 21.29 35.93
CA VAL A 75 8.31 21.27 36.20
C VAL A 75 8.12 20.85 37.66
N THR A 76 7.63 21.78 38.48
CA THR A 76 7.45 21.57 39.91
C THR A 76 6.05 21.05 40.23
N GLN A 77 5.05 21.48 39.46
CA GLN A 77 3.66 21.08 39.67
C GLN A 77 2.89 21.11 38.36
N VAL A 78 1.95 20.17 38.21
CA VAL A 78 0.95 20.17 37.13
C VAL A 78 -0.41 19.99 37.76
N VAL A 79 -1.35 20.87 37.42
CA VAL A 79 -2.76 20.79 37.84
C VAL A 79 -3.63 20.80 36.60
N ILE A 80 -4.59 19.89 36.53
CA ILE A 80 -5.57 19.82 35.44
C ILE A 80 -6.94 20.15 36.01
N ASP A 81 -7.62 21.10 35.39
CA ASP A 81 -8.99 21.50 35.69
C ASP A 81 -9.80 21.53 34.39
N GLY A 82 -10.53 20.44 34.14
CA GLY A 82 -11.33 20.25 32.93
C GLY A 82 -10.51 20.40 31.65
N ASP A 83 -10.78 21.46 30.89
CA ASP A 83 -10.14 21.76 29.61
C ASP A 83 -8.84 22.58 29.75
N ARG A 84 -8.42 22.90 30.97
CA ARG A 84 -7.21 23.68 31.24
C ARG A 84 -6.21 22.90 32.07
N MET A 85 -4.93 23.11 31.76
CA MET A 85 -3.82 22.58 32.52
C MET A 85 -2.90 23.73 32.94
N ALA A 86 -2.63 23.85 34.23
CA ALA A 86 -1.62 24.73 34.77
C ALA A 86 -0.33 23.93 35.01
N VAL A 87 0.76 24.38 34.41
CA VAL A 87 2.11 23.83 34.61
C VAL A 87 2.94 24.89 35.32
N THR A 88 3.30 24.60 36.56
CA THR A 88 4.20 25.43 37.36
C THR A 88 5.63 24.96 37.12
N THR A 89 6.50 25.89 36.74
CA THR A 89 7.94 25.67 36.65
C THR A 89 8.66 26.40 37.77
N SER A 90 9.98 26.34 37.80
CA SER A 90 10.81 27.16 38.68
C SER A 90 10.75 28.67 38.37
N ARG A 91 10.30 29.06 37.18
CA ARG A 91 10.36 30.46 36.69
C ARG A 91 9.00 31.09 36.41
N ALA A 92 8.03 30.30 35.99
CA ALA A 92 6.73 30.79 35.55
C ALA A 92 5.63 29.75 35.74
N ILE A 93 4.38 30.19 35.56
CA ILE A 93 3.21 29.33 35.45
C ILE A 93 2.67 29.43 34.03
N PHE A 94 2.54 28.29 33.36
CA PHE A 94 1.94 28.17 32.03
C PHE A 94 0.51 27.63 32.14
N ILE A 95 -0.45 28.34 31.57
CA ILE A 95 -1.84 27.89 31.46
C ILE A 95 -2.08 27.41 30.04
N VAL A 96 -2.35 26.12 29.88
CA VAL A 96 -2.57 25.45 28.59
C VAL A 96 -4.05 25.15 28.41
N ASP A 97 -4.59 25.46 27.23
CA ASP A 97 -5.89 24.98 26.78
C ASP A 97 -5.69 23.63 26.08
N LEU A 98 -6.24 22.58 26.69
CA LEU A 98 -6.06 21.20 26.25
C LEU A 98 -6.86 20.89 24.97
N ARG A 99 -7.93 21.64 24.68
CA ARG A 99 -8.72 21.46 23.44
C ARG A 99 -8.00 22.02 22.24
N LYS A 100 -7.40 23.20 22.41
CA LYS A 100 -6.66 23.90 21.35
C LYS A 100 -5.18 23.51 21.31
N GLN A 101 -4.70 22.78 22.33
CA GLN A 101 -3.29 22.41 22.49
C GLN A 101 -2.39 23.63 22.37
N GLN A 102 -2.67 24.67 23.17
CA GLN A 102 -1.94 25.93 23.12
C GLN A 102 -1.74 26.52 24.51
N VAL A 103 -0.62 27.21 24.72
CA VAL A 103 -0.42 28.05 25.90
C VAL A 103 -1.29 29.29 25.75
N VAL A 104 -2.23 29.49 26.66
CA VAL A 104 -3.15 30.64 26.70
C VAL A 104 -2.58 31.78 27.53
N SER A 105 -1.79 31.45 28.56
CA SER A 105 -1.18 32.44 29.44
C SER A 105 0.15 31.94 29.99
N GLN A 106 1.09 32.86 30.14
CA GLN A 106 2.34 32.67 30.87
C GLN A 106 2.39 33.74 31.97
N ILE A 107 2.70 33.34 33.19
CA ILE A 107 2.80 34.21 34.35
C ILE A 107 4.21 34.04 34.92
N ASP A 108 5.08 35.02 34.71
CA ASP A 108 6.45 34.98 35.20
C ASP A 108 6.51 35.34 36.69
N PHE A 109 7.37 34.65 37.43
CA PHE A 109 7.69 35.05 38.79
C PHE A 109 8.59 36.28 38.74
N LYS A 110 8.23 37.32 39.49
CA LYS A 110 9.08 38.51 39.63
C LYS A 110 10.40 38.09 40.27
N SER A 111 11.50 38.21 39.54
CA SER A 111 12.84 38.11 40.12
C SER A 111 12.95 39.20 41.19
N GLN A 112 13.18 38.80 42.44
CA GLN A 112 13.67 39.71 43.46
C GLN A 112 15.15 39.95 43.29
#